data_AF-A0A1I6MB74-F1
#
_entry.id   AF-A0A1I6MB74-F1
#
_cell.length_a   1.000
_cell.length_b   1.000
_cell.length_c   1.000
_cell.angle_alpha   90.00
_cell.angle_beta   90.00
_cell.angle_gamma   90.00
#
_symmetry.space_group_name_H-M   'P 1'
#
loop_
_entity.id
_entity.type
_entity.pdbx_description
1 polymer ?
#
loop_
_entity_poly.entity_id
_entity_poly.type
_entity_poly.pdbx_seq_one_letter_code
_entity_poly.pdbx_strand_id
1 'polypeptide(L)' 'MTNRLAIWLILFVAALLAYDYYQFGWTNTVFLMRRFVDLIEWLAFWR' A
#
# COMPACT_ATOMS: atom_id res chain seq x y z
N MET A 1 -6.10 5.45 -19.14
CA MET A 1 -6.62 4.76 -17.95
C MET A 1 -8.06 4.36 -18.23
N THR A 2 -8.35 3.07 -18.34
CA THR A 2 -9.73 2.61 -18.57
C THR A 2 -10.41 2.41 -17.21
N ASN A 3 -11.66 2.88 -17.07
CA ASN A 3 -12.44 2.73 -15.84
C ASN A 3 -12.51 1.26 -15.37
N ARG A 4 -12.45 0.32 -16.31
CA ARG A 4 -12.40 -1.12 -16.04
C ARG A 4 -11.16 -1.53 -15.25
N LEU A 5 -9.97 -1.05 -15.62
CA LEU A 5 -8.74 -1.37 -14.89
C LEU A 5 -8.74 -0.73 -13.50
N ALA A 6 -9.27 0.48 -13.35
CA ALA A 6 -9.36 1.14 -12.05
C ALA A 6 -10.21 0.34 -11.06
N ILE A 7 -11.36 -0.20 -11.50
CA ILE A 7 -12.23 -1.05 -10.67
C ILE A 7 -11.48 -2.31 -10.21
N TRP A 8 -10.78 -2.98 -11.13
CA TRP A 8 -10.01 -4.18 -10.79
C TRP A 8 -8.88 -3.89 -9.80
N LEU A 9 -8.18 -2.77 -9.97
CA LEU A 9 -7.12 -2.36 -9.06
C LEU A 9 -7.65 -2.08 -7.66
N ILE A 10 -8.78 -1.37 -7.54
CA ILE A 10 -9.41 -1.10 -6.24
C ILE A 10 -9.81 -2.40 -5.55
N LEU A 11 -10.46 -3.32 -6.27
CA LEU A 11 -10.85 -4.62 -5.72
C LEU A 11 -9.64 -5.44 -5.26
N PHE A 12 -8.58 -5.45 -6.05
CA PHE A 12 -7.36 -6.18 -5.73
C PHE A 12 -6.66 -5.62 -4.49
N VAL A 13 -6.49 -4.29 -4.41
CA VAL A 13 -5.89 -3.61 -3.25
C VAL A 13 -6.74 -3.83 -2.00
N ALA A 14 -8.06 -3.71 -2.10
CA ALA A 14 -8.97 -3.95 -0.98
C ALA A 14 -8.88 -5.40 -0.47
N ALA A 15 -8.81 -6.38 -1.37
CA ALA A 15 -8.66 -7.78 -1.00
C ALA A 15 -7.33 -8.05 -0.26
N LEU A 16 -6.23 -7.46 -0.71
CA LEU A 16 -4.93 -7.58 -0.03
C LEU A 16 -4.93 -6.93 1.36
N LEU A 17 -5.53 -5.75 1.51
CA LEU A 17 -5.63 -5.09 2.81
C LEU A 17 -6.53 -5.88 3.78
N ALA A 18 -7.65 -6.42 3.29
CA ALA A 18 -8.49 -7.29 4.09
C ALA A 18 -7.73 -8.55 4.53
N TYR A 19 -6.99 -9.18 3.62
CA TYR A 19 -6.15 -10.34 3.94
C TYR A 19 -5.09 -10.00 5.00
N ASP A 20 -4.43 -8.85 4.88
CA ASP A 20 -3.46 -8.38 5.88
C ASP A 20 -4.08 -8.13 7.25
N TYR A 21 -5.28 -7.54 7.26
CA TYR A 21 -6.03 -7.32 8.49
C TYR A 21 -6.36 -8.63 9.20
N TYR A 22 -6.92 -9.61 8.48
CA TYR A 22 -7.37 -10.88 9.07
C TYR A 22 -6.21 -11.78 9.51
N GLN A 23 -5.14 -11.88 8.71
CA GLN A 23 -4.06 -12.83 8.98
C GLN A 23 -2.91 -12.25 9.80
N PHE A 24 -2.63 -10.96 9.65
CA PHE A 24 -1.43 -10.33 10.21
C PHE A 24 -1.73 -9.10 11.07
N GLY A 25 -3.01 -8.75 11.26
CA GLY A 25 -3.43 -7.66 12.14
C GLY A 25 -2.83 -6.30 11.76
N TRP A 26 -2.73 -6.00 10.46
CA TRP A 26 -2.09 -4.79 9.90
C TRP A 26 -0.56 -4.73 9.96
N THR A 27 0.12 -5.78 10.40
CA THR A 27 1.58 -5.76 10.57
C THR A 27 2.31 -5.44 9.26
N ASN A 28 1.92 -6.07 8.14
CA ASN A 28 2.62 -5.84 6.87
C ASN A 28 2.29 -4.47 6.28
N THR A 29 1.02 -4.04 6.35
CA THR A 29 0.62 -2.71 5.86
C THR A 29 1.34 -1.59 6.62
N VAL A 30 1.40 -1.68 7.96
CA VAL A 30 2.10 -0.69 8.79
C VAL A 30 3.61 -0.71 8.52
N PHE A 31 4.20 -1.90 8.35
CA PHE A 31 5.60 -2.01 7.94
C PHE A 31 5.87 -1.33 6.60
N LEU A 32 5.04 -1.58 5.59
CA LEU A 32 5.15 -0.99 4.26
C LEU A 32 5.04 0.55 4.32
N MET A 33 4.08 1.07 5.08
CA MET A 33 3.90 2.52 5.26
C MET A 33 5.12 3.18 5.88
N ARG A 34 5.74 2.57 6.91
CA ARG A 34 6.97 3.09 7.53
C ARG A 34 8.10 3.18 6.51
N ARG A 35 8.34 2.12 5.75
CA ARG A 35 9.36 2.08 4.70
C ARG A 35 9.09 3.09 3.57
N PHE A 36 7.82 3.34 3.25
CA PHE A 36 7.45 4.35 2.28
C PHE A 36 7.75 5.77 2.79
N VAL A 37 7.51 6.06 4.07
CA VAL A 37 7.92 7.34 4.69
C VAL A 37 9.42 7.50 4.66
N ASP A 38 10.19 6.46 5.01
CA ASP A 38 11.67 6.51 4.94
C ASP A 38 12.15 6.80 3.50
N LEU A 39 11.47 6.23 2.50
CA LEU A 39 11.78 6.47 1.09
C LEU A 39 11.43 7.91 0.67
N ILE A 40 10.33 8.47 1.18
CA ILE A 40 9.99 9.88 0.96
C ILE A 40 11.05 10.79 1.60
N GLU A 41 11.47 10.50 2.84
CA GLU A 41 12.52 11.28 3.52
C GLU A 41 13.84 11.21 2.76
N TRP A 42 14.22 10.02 2.30
CA TRP A 42 15.40 9.85 1.45
C TRP A 42 15.26 10.65 0.16
N LEU A 43 14.13 10.58 -0.55
CA LEU A 43 13.90 11.35 -1.77
C LEU A 43 13.93 12.85 -1.53
N ALA A 44 13.38 13.31 -0.40
CA ALA A 44 13.37 14.71 0.01
C ALA A 44 14.78 15.24 0.28
N PHE A 45 15.72 14.40 0.72
CA PHE A 45 17.13 14.76 0.86
C PHE A 45 17.80 15.05 -0.49
N TRP A 46 17.40 14.40 -1.57
CA TRP A 46 17.96 14.63 -2.92
C TRP A 46 17.37 15.83 -3.65
N ARG A 47 16.36 16.49 -3.07
CA ARG A 47 15.86 17.76 -3.58
C ARG A 47 16.79 18.90 -3.21
#